data_AF-A0A2E4WB56-F1
#
_entry.id   AF-A0A2E4WB56-F1
#
_cell.length_a   1.000
_cell.length_b   1.000
_cell.length_c   1.000
_cell.angle_alpha   90.00
_cell.angle_beta   90.00
_cell.angle_gamma   90.00
#
_symmetry.space_group_name_H-M   'P 1'
#
loop_
_entity.id
_entity.type
_entity.pdbx_description
1 polymer ?
#
loop_
_entity_poly.entity_id
_entity_poly.type
_entity_poly.pdbx_seq_one_letter_code
_entity_poly.pdbx_strand_id
1 'polypeptide(L)'
;MDWRKAGLPPVDTALMEYAEHLTRAPSEIRRGELDHLRAAGLSDEQISDAAQVIAYFNYINRIADGLGVDLEESMPPDPRGTG
;
A
#
# COMPACT_ATOMS: atom_id res chain seq x y z
N MET A 1 2.81 -10.95 7.15
CA MET A 1 1.96 -10.70 8.33
C MET A 1 0.57 -10.37 7.83
N ASP A 2 -0.46 -11.08 8.30
CA ASP A 2 -1.86 -10.82 7.90
C ASP A 2 -2.44 -9.74 8.80
N TRP A 3 -2.53 -8.51 8.28
CA TRP A 3 -2.98 -7.33 9.03
C TRP A 3 -4.43 -7.45 9.51
N ARG A 4 -5.25 -8.31 8.88
CA ARG A 4 -6.64 -8.55 9.26
C ARG A 4 -6.77 -9.17 10.66
N LYS A 5 -5.70 -9.78 11.17
CA LYS A 5 -5.65 -10.39 12.51
C LYS A 5 -5.13 -9.44 13.59
N ALA A 6 -4.73 -8.22 13.23
CA ALA A 6 -4.10 -7.28 14.14
C ALA A 6 -5.09 -6.50 15.03
N GLY A 7 -6.40 -6.68 14.86
CA GLY A 7 -7.42 -5.99 15.67
C GLY A 7 -7.37 -4.48 15.51
N LEU A 8 -7.15 -4.02 14.28
CA LEU A 8 -6.94 -2.61 13.97
C LEU A 8 -8.23 -1.78 14.18
N PRO A 9 -8.09 -0.48 14.52
CA PRO A 9 -9.18 0.47 14.45
C PRO A 9 -9.88 0.45 13.07
N PRO A 10 -11.16 0.87 12.99
CA PRO A 10 -11.90 0.88 11.72
C PRO A 10 -11.22 1.70 10.61
N VAL A 11 -10.63 2.86 10.95
CA VAL A 11 -9.93 3.71 9.99
C VAL A 11 -8.68 3.03 9.42
N ASP A 12 -7.91 2.36 10.27
CA ASP A 12 -6.71 1.63 9.86
C ASP A 12 -7.07 0.41 9.01
N THR A 13 -8.16 -0.28 9.36
CA THR A 13 -8.70 -1.39 8.55
C THR A 13 -9.07 -0.90 7.14
N ALA A 14 -9.85 0.17 7.03
CA ALA A 14 -10.25 0.72 5.74
C ALA A 14 -9.05 1.18 4.90
N LEU A 15 -8.05 1.80 5.54
CA LEU A 15 -6.82 2.20 4.89
C LEU A 15 -6.01 1.01 4.37
N MET A 16 -5.92 -0.08 5.14
CA MET A 16 -5.23 -1.31 4.73
C MET A 16 -5.94 -2.03 3.57
N GLU A 17 -7.28 -2.05 3.57
CA GLU A 17 -8.07 -2.57 2.43
C GLU A 17 -7.81 -1.77 1.16
N TYR A 18 -7.84 -0.45 1.27
CA TYR A 18 -7.53 0.44 0.15
C TYR A 18 -6.08 0.25 -0.35
N ALA A 19 -5.11 0.14 0.56
CA ALA A 19 -3.72 -0.10 0.21
C ALA A 19 -3.52 -1.43 -0.53
N GLU A 20 -4.18 -2.50 -0.09
CA GLU A 20 -4.13 -3.79 -0.77
C GLU A 20 -4.76 -3.71 -2.18
N HIS A 21 -5.94 -3.09 -2.30
CA HIS A 21 -6.61 -3.00 -3.59
C HIS A 21 -5.85 -2.11 -4.58
N LEU A 22 -5.42 -0.92 -4.16
CA LEU A 22 -4.62 -0.01 -5.00
C LEU A 22 -3.31 -0.67 -5.47
N THR A 23 -2.74 -1.57 -4.67
CA THR A 23 -1.54 -2.33 -5.02
C THR A 23 -1.79 -3.42 -6.05
N ARG A 24 -2.91 -4.15 -5.91
CA ARG A 24 -3.21 -5.36 -6.71
C ARG A 24 -3.97 -5.06 -8.00
N ALA A 25 -4.93 -4.13 -7.94
CA ALA A 25 -5.80 -3.79 -9.06
C ALA A 25 -6.13 -2.28 -9.08
N PRO A 26 -5.13 -1.40 -9.27
CA PRO A 26 -5.34 0.06 -9.29
C PRO A 26 -6.38 0.51 -10.33
N SER A 27 -6.52 -0.23 -11.43
CA SER A 27 -7.50 0.05 -12.49
C SER A 27 -8.96 -0.25 -12.08
N GLU A 28 -9.16 -0.99 -10.99
CA GLU A 28 -10.47 -1.36 -10.46
C GLU A 28 -10.96 -0.38 -9.39
N ILE A 29 -10.11 0.54 -8.92
CA ILE A 29 -10.52 1.54 -7.92
C ILE A 29 -11.70 2.37 -8.42
N ARG A 30 -12.74 2.50 -7.59
CA ARG A 30 -13.95 3.28 -7.89
C ARG A 30 -14.22 4.30 -6.79
N ARG A 31 -15.10 5.26 -7.10
CA ARG A 31 -15.55 6.30 -6.16
C ARG A 31 -16.02 5.73 -4.82
N GLY A 32 -16.73 4.59 -4.84
CA GLY A 32 -17.27 3.97 -3.63
C GLY A 32 -16.21 3.60 -2.58
N GLU A 33 -14.97 3.33 -2.99
CA GLU A 33 -13.88 3.04 -2.05
C GLU A 33 -13.36 4.30 -1.38
N LEU A 34 -13.27 5.39 -2.15
CA LEU A 34 -12.94 6.70 -1.59
C LEU A 34 -14.03 7.15 -0.62
N ASP A 35 -15.29 6.88 -0.94
CA ASP A 35 -16.42 7.17 -0.03
C ASP A 35 -16.36 6.31 1.24
N HIS A 36 -15.89 5.07 1.14
CA HIS A 36 -15.65 4.21 2.32
C HIS A 36 -14.57 4.79 3.24
N LEU A 37 -13.46 5.28 2.68
CA LEU A 37 -12.40 5.95 3.45
C LEU A 37 -12.91 7.23 4.14
N ARG A 38 -13.73 8.03 3.44
CA ARG A 38 -14.38 9.22 4.03
C ARG A 38 -15.30 8.83 5.17
N ALA A 39 -16.11 7.78 5.01
CA ALA A 39 -16.99 7.28 6.05
C ALA A 39 -16.23 6.76 7.28
N ALA A 40 -14.98 6.28 7.09
CA ALA A 40 -14.07 5.90 8.16
C ALA A 40 -13.40 7.11 8.87
N GLY A 41 -13.63 8.33 8.38
CA GLY A 41 -13.18 9.58 9.02
C GLY A 41 -11.98 10.26 8.35
N LEU A 42 -11.53 9.78 7.18
CA LEU A 42 -10.42 10.40 6.45
C LEU A 42 -10.90 11.60 5.61
N SER A 43 -10.12 12.69 5.64
CA SER A 43 -10.31 13.82 4.73
C SER A 43 -9.80 13.50 3.32
N ASP A 44 -10.18 14.31 2.33
CA ASP A 44 -9.68 14.16 0.96
C ASP A 44 -8.16 14.35 0.88
N GLU A 45 -7.59 15.25 1.68
CA GLU A 45 -6.14 15.41 1.79
C GLU A 45 -5.48 14.15 2.33
N GLN A 46 -6.02 13.55 3.41
CA GLN A 46 -5.48 12.32 3.98
C GLN A 46 -5.58 11.12 3.02
N ILE A 47 -6.65 11.04 2.24
CA ILE A 47 -6.82 10.02 1.19
C ILE A 47 -5.78 10.23 0.07
N SER A 48 -5.55 11.48 -0.33
CA SER A 48 -4.52 11.83 -1.32
C SER A 48 -3.13 11.47 -0.83
N ASP A 49 -2.80 11.77 0.43
CA ASP A 49 -1.51 11.42 1.03
C ASP A 49 -1.32 9.91 1.10
N ALA A 50 -2.34 9.16 1.53
CA ALA A 50 -2.32 7.71 1.53
C ALA A 50 -2.05 7.15 0.13
N ALA A 51 -2.78 7.62 -0.89
CA ALA A 51 -2.62 7.16 -2.26
C ALA A 51 -1.19 7.40 -2.78
N GLN A 52 -0.61 8.56 -2.48
CA GLN A 52 0.77 8.89 -2.88
C GLN A 52 1.80 7.99 -2.20
N VAL A 53 1.68 7.75 -0.89
CA VAL A 53 2.60 6.87 -0.14
C VAL A 53 2.50 5.44 -0.66
N ILE A 54 1.28 4.92 -0.82
CA ILE A 54 1.06 3.57 -1.36
C ILE A 54 1.64 3.45 -2.77
N ALA A 55 1.38 4.42 -3.64
CA ALA A 55 1.88 4.43 -5.02
C ALA A 55 3.41 4.52 -5.08
N TYR A 56 4.03 5.29 -4.18
CA TYR A 56 5.48 5.43 -4.10
C TYR A 56 6.16 4.11 -3.74
N PHE A 57 5.70 3.41 -2.71
CA PHE A 57 6.23 2.07 -2.37
C PHE A 57 6.01 1.08 -3.51
N ASN A 58 4.84 1.13 -4.14
CA ASN A 58 4.52 0.31 -5.30
C ASN A 58 5.44 0.60 -6.51
N TYR A 59 5.91 1.83 -6.69
CA TYR A 59 6.90 2.16 -7.71
C TYR A 59 8.28 1.60 -7.34
N ILE A 60 8.78 1.90 -6.15
CA ILE A 60 10.14 1.48 -5.75
C ILE A 60 10.25 -0.04 -5.68
N ASN A 61 9.26 -0.73 -5.11
CA ASN A 61 9.25 -2.20 -5.06
C ASN A 61 9.34 -2.80 -6.46
N ARG A 62 8.66 -2.22 -7.46
CA ARG A 62 8.74 -2.71 -8.85
C ARG A 62 10.09 -2.43 -9.51
N ILE A 63 10.73 -1.31 -9.18
CA ILE A 63 12.10 -1.03 -9.66
C ILE A 63 13.09 -2.01 -9.04
N ALA A 64 13.02 -2.21 -7.73
CA ALA A 64 13.85 -3.17 -7.01
C ALA A 64 13.67 -4.59 -7.55
N ASP A 65 12.43 -5.08 -7.60
CA ASP A 65 12.09 -6.41 -8.14
C ASP A 65 12.49 -6.56 -9.62
N GLY A 66 12.32 -5.50 -10.41
CA GLY A 66 12.58 -5.54 -11.85
C GLY A 66 14.06 -5.48 -12.21
N LEU A 67 14.88 -4.84 -11.37
CA LEU A 67 16.34 -4.75 -11.55
C LEU A 67 17.10 -5.76 -10.69
N GLY A 68 16.42 -6.39 -9.74
CA GLY A 68 17.02 -7.33 -8.81
C GLY A 68 17.91 -6.68 -7.76
N VAL A 69 17.62 -5.42 -7.40
CA VAL A 69 18.41 -4.66 -6.42
C VAL A 69 17.71 -4.63 -5.07
N ASP A 70 18.51 -4.64 -3.99
CA ASP A 70 17.98 -4.50 -2.64
C ASP A 70 17.48 -3.06 -2.38
N LEU A 71 16.40 -2.94 -1.61
CA LEU A 71 15.76 -1.65 -1.32
C LEU A 71 16.57 -0.79 -0.33
N GLU A 72 17.14 -1.41 0.69
CA GLU A 72 18.01 -0.76 1.67
C GLU A 72 19.09 -1.73 2.18
N GLU A 73 20.26 -1.19 2.53
CA GLU A 73 21.38 -1.96 3.11
C GLU A 73 21.02 -2.62 4.45
N SER A 74 20.00 -2.08 5.15
CA SER A 74 19.51 -2.60 6.42
C SER A 74 18.46 -3.71 6.28
N MET A 75 17.89 -3.90 5.08
CA MET A 75 16.90 -4.92 4.83
C MET A 75 17.56 -6.27 4.53
N PRO A 76 16.92 -7.40 4.89
CA PRO A 76 17.41 -8.71 4.48
C PRO A 76 17.53 -8.75 2.95
N PRO A 77 18.64 -9.29 2.40
CA PRO A 77 18.84 -9.34 0.96
C PRO A 77 17.72 -10.13 0.30
N ASP A 78 17.34 -9.74 -0.93
CA ASP A 78 16.30 -10.45 -1.68
C ASP A 78 16.66 -11.95 -1.77
N PRO A 79 15.83 -12.87 -1.26
CA PRO A 79 16.09 -14.31 -1.29
C PRO A 79 16.14 -14.87 -2.73
N ARG A 80 15.69 -14.12 -3.73
CA ARG A 80 15.80 -14.46 -5.16
C ARG A 80 17.16 -14.08 -5.75
N GLY A 81 17.96 -13.29 -5.03
CA GLY A 81 19.38 -13.02 -5.26
C GLY A 81 19.77 -12.80 -6.72
N THR A 82 19.89 -11.53 -7.12
CA THR A 82 20.73 -11.16 -8.26
C THR A 82 21.64 -10.04 -7.77
N GLY A 83 22.90 -10.39 -7.50
CA GLY A 83 23.86 -9.49 -6.88
C GLY A 83 24.32 -8.31 -7.72
#